data_AF-A0AAJ2H4B6-F1
#
_entry.id   AF-A0AAJ2H4B6-F1
#
_cell.length_a   1.000
_cell.length_b   1.000
_cell.length_c   1.000
_cell.angle_alpha   90.00
_cell.angle_beta   90.00
_cell.angle_gamma   90.00
#
_symmetry.space_group_name_H-M   'P 1'
#
loop_
_entity.id
_entity.type
_entity.pdbx_description
1 polymer ?
#
loop_
_entity_poly.entity_id
_entity_poly.type
_entity_poly.pdbx_seq_one_letter_code
_entity_poly.pdbx_strand_id
1 'polypeptide(L)'
;MSAAKRWHKLGHLYVPSGNHPKLRSHAANPLPLHLKDDVYRIFFSGRDERNRSSVGAVDIDIEKRAVIAEHGAPFFEYGPVGSFYEAGISIGNCYTVDGQCYMLFMGWQTPIGGHWRGDIGRLRVTPALTLELDMEGPFMGADAIDPVSLSYPWVEPREDDGGFLMWYGSTVDWDAGNGEMLHVIKSAASSDGHAWQRNGIAVPYQLGLAQAFSRPTVIRGDGTYHMWFSYRSGLGEHYRIGYATSDNAENWEMKLEKTGIGVSSSGWDSDMIEYPFVFTHNGRWYMLYNGNGFGKTGFGLAIYD
;
A
#
# COMPACT_ATOMS: atom_id res chain seq x y z
N MET A 1 1.38 -35.04 5.73
CA MET A 1 0.57 -33.98 5.11
C MET A 1 1.22 -32.67 5.53
N SER A 2 1.83 -31.89 4.62
CA SER A 2 2.30 -30.56 5.03
C SER A 2 1.07 -29.74 5.39
N ALA A 3 1.14 -28.96 6.48
CA ALA A 3 0.12 -27.95 6.71
C ALA A 3 0.02 -27.06 5.46
N ALA A 4 -1.19 -26.69 5.05
CA ALA A 4 -1.34 -25.70 3.99
C ALA A 4 -0.74 -24.38 4.50
N LYS A 5 0.23 -23.82 3.76
CA LYS A 5 0.86 -22.54 4.10
C LYS A 5 -0.23 -21.48 4.27
N ARG A 6 -0.29 -20.76 5.39
CA ARG A 6 -1.38 -19.82 5.70
C ARG A 6 -0.94 -18.66 6.59
N TRP A 7 -1.71 -17.58 6.57
CA TRP A 7 -1.51 -16.45 7.47
C TRP A 7 -2.18 -16.70 8.82
N HIS A 8 -1.40 -16.58 9.88
CA HIS A 8 -1.83 -16.60 11.26
C HIS A 8 -1.95 -15.17 11.79
N LYS A 9 -3.18 -14.70 12.02
CA LYS A 9 -3.44 -13.38 12.60
C LYS A 9 -2.90 -13.31 14.03
N LEU A 10 -2.03 -12.34 14.29
CA LEU A 10 -1.42 -12.07 15.59
C LEU A 10 -2.16 -11.01 16.40
N GLY A 11 -3.14 -10.33 15.80
CA GLY A 11 -4.07 -9.43 16.47
C GLY A 11 -3.97 -7.98 16.01
N HIS A 12 -4.77 -7.12 16.65
CA HIS A 12 -4.81 -5.68 16.45
C HIS A 12 -3.57 -5.03 17.08
N LEU A 13 -2.77 -4.28 16.31
CA LEU A 13 -1.57 -3.63 16.81
C LEU A 13 -1.82 -2.18 17.21
N TYR A 14 -2.51 -1.42 16.37
CA TYR A 14 -2.63 0.01 16.57
C TYR A 14 -3.86 0.60 15.90
N VAL A 15 -4.54 1.46 16.66
CA VAL A 15 -5.56 2.41 16.20
C VAL A 15 -5.16 3.79 16.69
N PRO A 16 -5.28 4.86 15.86
CA PRO A 16 -4.88 6.20 16.29
C PRO A 16 -5.62 6.66 17.53
N SER A 17 -4.88 7.29 18.45
CA SER A 17 -5.45 7.96 19.62
C SER A 17 -6.33 9.16 19.25
N GLY A 18 -6.11 9.75 18.07
CA GLY A 18 -6.83 10.93 17.59
C GLY A 18 -6.38 12.25 18.24
N ASN A 19 -5.23 12.26 18.90
CA ASN A 19 -4.73 13.41 19.66
C ASN A 19 -4.27 14.58 18.79
N HIS A 20 -3.95 14.35 17.51
CA HIS A 20 -3.53 15.39 16.59
C HIS A 20 -4.61 15.68 15.53
N PRO A 21 -4.97 16.95 15.26
CA PRO A 21 -6.03 17.29 14.31
C PRO A 21 -5.85 16.72 12.90
N LYS A 22 -4.59 16.56 12.45
CA LYS A 22 -4.23 16.01 11.13
C LYS A 22 -4.09 14.48 11.09
N LEU A 23 -4.11 13.83 12.25
CA LEU A 23 -4.03 12.36 12.42
C LEU A 23 -5.19 11.88 13.29
N ARG A 24 -6.35 12.52 13.14
CA ARG A 24 -7.50 12.36 14.03
C ARG A 24 -8.11 10.97 13.97
N SER A 25 -8.06 10.33 12.81
CA SER A 25 -8.65 9.02 12.57
C SER A 25 -7.86 8.24 11.52
N HIS A 26 -8.14 6.94 11.41
CA HIS A 26 -7.50 6.00 10.49
C HIS A 26 -5.99 5.82 10.70
N ALA A 27 -5.51 4.58 10.57
CA ALA A 27 -4.10 4.27 10.40
C ALA A 27 -3.93 3.42 9.15
N ALA A 28 -4.22 4.01 7.99
CA ALA A 28 -4.26 3.29 6.71
C ALA A 28 -2.86 3.08 6.12
N ASN A 29 -2.71 2.09 5.25
CA ASN A 29 -1.48 1.80 4.49
C ASN A 29 -0.22 1.70 5.37
N PRO A 30 -0.20 0.82 6.39
CA PRO A 30 0.96 0.67 7.25
C PRO A 30 2.21 0.34 6.44
N LEU A 31 3.33 0.98 6.80
CA LEU A 31 4.64 0.79 6.18
C LEU A 31 5.68 0.64 7.29
N PRO A 32 6.23 -0.57 7.51
CA PRO A 32 7.27 -0.82 8.50
C PRO A 32 8.66 -0.45 7.95
N LEU A 33 9.42 0.34 8.69
CA LEU A 33 10.88 0.50 8.57
C LEU A 33 11.55 -0.04 9.82
N HIS A 34 12.53 -0.93 9.65
CA HIS A 34 13.24 -1.55 10.75
C HIS A 34 14.11 -0.53 11.49
N LEU A 35 14.02 -0.50 12.83
CA LEU A 35 14.84 0.37 13.67
C LEU A 35 16.02 -0.39 14.27
N LYS A 36 15.69 -1.45 15.02
CA LYS A 36 16.64 -2.34 15.71
C LYS A 36 15.87 -3.52 16.27
N ASP A 37 16.55 -4.64 16.47
CA ASP A 37 15.98 -5.84 17.11
C ASP A 37 14.63 -6.22 16.46
N ASP A 38 13.55 -6.33 17.24
CA ASP A 38 12.19 -6.59 16.78
C ASP A 38 11.35 -5.31 16.64
N VAL A 39 11.97 -4.13 16.70
CA VAL A 39 11.29 -2.83 16.71
C VAL A 39 11.30 -2.20 15.33
N TYR A 40 10.10 -1.82 14.87
CA TYR A 40 9.85 -1.15 13.60
C TYR A 40 9.17 0.19 13.83
N ARG A 41 9.56 1.22 13.06
CA ARG A 41 8.74 2.41 12.85
C ARG A 41 7.71 2.07 11.78
N ILE A 42 6.45 2.08 12.16
CA ILE A 42 5.34 1.87 11.23
C ILE A 42 4.75 3.23 10.90
N PHE A 43 5.02 3.71 9.69
CA PHE A 43 4.34 4.86 9.13
C PHE A 43 2.91 4.47 8.73
N PHE A 44 1.98 5.41 8.82
CA PHE A 44 0.59 5.22 8.41
C PHE A 44 0.00 6.52 7.87
N SER A 45 -1.00 6.38 7.01
CA SER A 45 -1.84 7.46 6.49
C SER A 45 -3.01 7.71 7.45
N GLY A 46 -2.95 8.81 8.21
CA GLY A 46 -4.01 9.27 9.11
C GLY A 46 -4.83 10.39 8.46
N ARG A 47 -6.06 10.60 8.94
CA ARG A 47 -7.00 11.57 8.35
C ARG A 47 -7.43 12.64 9.34
N ASP A 48 -7.61 13.85 8.81
CA ASP A 48 -8.24 14.97 9.53
C ASP A 48 -9.78 14.90 9.47
N GLU A 49 -10.45 15.90 10.06
CA GLU A 49 -11.92 16.00 10.07
C GLU A 49 -12.57 16.20 8.69
N ARG A 50 -11.78 16.61 7.69
CA ARG A 50 -12.20 16.80 6.31
C ARG A 50 -11.80 15.63 5.41
N ASN A 51 -11.40 14.50 6.00
CA ASN A 51 -10.86 13.33 5.32
C ASN A 51 -9.55 13.57 4.55
N ARG A 52 -8.81 14.66 4.83
CA ARG A 52 -7.50 14.85 4.22
C ARG A 52 -6.44 14.02 4.92
N SER A 53 -5.57 13.37 4.14
CA SER A 53 -4.63 12.39 4.66
C SER A 53 -3.21 12.94 4.87
N SER A 54 -2.65 12.70 6.04
CA SER A 54 -1.26 13.02 6.43
C SER A 54 -0.55 11.76 6.94
N VAL A 55 0.77 11.75 6.95
CA VAL A 55 1.58 10.63 7.40
C VAL A 55 1.90 10.76 8.88
N GLY A 56 1.47 9.79 9.69
CA GLY A 56 1.87 9.61 11.08
C GLY A 56 2.83 8.43 11.25
N ALA A 57 3.31 8.20 12.47
CA ALA A 57 4.14 7.05 12.77
C ALA A 57 3.92 6.53 14.20
N VAL A 58 4.13 5.23 14.37
CA VAL A 58 4.17 4.55 15.67
C VAL A 58 5.34 3.55 15.65
N ASP A 59 6.12 3.49 16.71
CA ASP A 59 7.20 2.51 16.85
C ASP A 59 6.64 1.30 17.62
N ILE A 60 6.77 0.09 17.06
CA ILE A 60 6.16 -1.15 17.56
C ILE A 60 7.22 -2.25 17.61
N ASP A 61 7.28 -2.96 18.74
CA ASP A 61 7.96 -4.25 18.85
C ASP A 61 7.01 -5.33 18.31
N ILE A 62 7.34 -5.93 17.16
CA ILE A 62 6.41 -6.80 16.42
C ILE A 62 6.31 -8.21 17.01
N GLU A 63 7.34 -8.66 17.73
CA GLU A 63 7.33 -9.95 18.44
C GLU A 63 6.51 -9.83 19.74
N LYS A 64 6.74 -8.77 20.52
CA LYS A 64 5.96 -8.48 21.73
C LYS A 64 4.57 -7.94 21.41
N ARG A 65 4.35 -7.47 20.17
CA ARG A 65 3.12 -6.82 19.69
C ARG A 65 2.74 -5.63 20.55
N ALA A 66 3.73 -4.81 20.89
CA ALA A 66 3.59 -3.71 21.83
C ALA A 66 4.01 -2.39 21.19
N VAL A 67 3.19 -1.35 21.38
CA VAL A 67 3.56 0.02 21.04
C VAL A 67 4.66 0.48 21.98
N ILE A 68 5.79 0.88 21.40
CA ILE A 68 6.96 1.41 22.11
C ILE A 68 6.89 2.93 22.18
N ALA A 69 6.49 3.59 21.09
CA ALA A 69 6.32 5.03 21.05
C ALA A 69 5.25 5.44 20.03
N GLU A 70 4.35 6.34 20.42
CA GLU A 70 3.43 7.01 19.49
C GLU A 70 3.98 8.40 19.16
N HIS A 71 4.06 8.74 17.88
CA HIS A 71 4.54 10.05 17.46
C HIS A 71 3.35 10.99 17.22
N GLY A 72 3.19 11.98 18.10
CA GLY A 72 2.00 12.83 18.12
C GLY A 72 1.89 13.86 16.98
N ALA A 73 2.97 14.16 16.27
CA ALA A 73 2.95 15.09 15.14
C ALA A 73 3.05 14.33 13.81
N PRO A 74 2.44 14.83 12.72
CA PRO A 74 2.61 14.25 11.39
C PRO A 74 4.06 14.39 10.92
N PHE A 75 4.56 13.34 10.28
CA PHE A 75 5.87 13.32 9.62
C PHE A 75 5.83 13.98 8.25
N PHE A 76 4.66 13.95 7.60
CA PHE A 76 4.41 14.65 6.36
C PHE A 76 2.91 14.94 6.24
N GLU A 77 2.55 16.06 5.64
CA GLU A 77 1.16 16.52 5.59
C GLU A 77 0.65 16.56 4.16
N TYR A 78 -0.68 16.54 4.01
CA TYR A 78 -1.31 16.88 2.74
C TYR A 78 -0.82 18.25 2.22
N GLY A 79 -0.85 18.41 0.91
CA GLY A 79 -0.24 19.55 0.23
C GLY A 79 -1.07 20.83 0.28
N PRO A 80 -0.49 21.95 -0.16
CA PRO A 80 -1.22 23.19 -0.35
C PRO A 80 -2.33 23.01 -1.40
N VAL A 81 -3.35 23.88 -1.34
CA VAL A 81 -4.43 23.91 -2.33
C VAL A 81 -3.85 24.06 -3.74
N GLY A 82 -4.35 23.27 -4.68
CA GLY A 82 -3.89 23.18 -6.07
C GLY A 82 -2.75 22.20 -6.30
N SER A 83 -2.13 21.64 -5.26
CA SER A 83 -1.11 20.60 -5.43
C SER A 83 -1.73 19.24 -5.79
N PHE A 84 -0.92 18.33 -6.35
CA PHE A 84 -1.36 16.97 -6.69
C PHE A 84 -1.68 16.10 -5.47
N TYR A 85 -1.36 16.57 -4.27
CA TYR A 85 -1.59 15.89 -3.00
C TYR A 85 -2.35 16.77 -2.00
N GLU A 86 -3.16 17.72 -2.50
CA GLU A 86 -3.91 18.68 -1.68
C GLU A 86 -4.98 18.02 -0.79
N ALA A 87 -5.60 16.93 -1.27
CA ALA A 87 -6.51 16.14 -0.46
C ALA A 87 -5.71 15.19 0.45
N GLY A 88 -4.41 15.03 0.20
CA GLY A 88 -3.44 14.29 1.02
C GLY A 88 -2.71 13.13 0.34
N ILE A 89 -2.43 12.10 1.14
CA ILE A 89 -1.38 11.13 0.83
C ILE A 89 -1.77 9.73 1.27
N SER A 90 -1.52 8.74 0.40
CA SER A 90 -1.54 7.32 0.73
C SER A 90 -0.15 6.72 0.45
N ILE A 91 0.59 6.35 1.51
CA ILE A 91 1.99 5.91 1.38
C ILE A 91 2.14 4.55 0.69
N GLY A 92 3.18 4.43 -0.14
CA GLY A 92 3.65 3.27 -0.92
C GLY A 92 4.51 2.30 -0.10
N ASN A 93 5.51 1.68 -0.74
CA ASN A 93 6.67 1.13 -0.04
C ASN A 93 7.88 2.07 -0.14
N CYS A 94 9.02 1.62 0.39
CA CYS A 94 10.29 2.30 0.21
C CYS A 94 11.20 1.50 -0.74
N TYR A 95 12.02 2.21 -1.50
CA TYR A 95 13.11 1.64 -2.30
C TYR A 95 14.36 2.52 -2.16
N THR A 96 15.54 1.96 -2.40
CA THR A 96 16.80 2.70 -2.31
C THR A 96 17.47 2.77 -3.67
N VAL A 97 17.90 3.97 -4.05
CA VAL A 97 18.72 4.21 -5.24
C VAL A 97 19.76 5.28 -4.94
N ASP A 98 20.97 5.13 -5.43
CA ASP A 98 22.11 6.04 -5.20
C ASP A 98 22.36 6.38 -3.72
N GLY A 99 22.10 5.42 -2.82
CA GLY A 99 22.25 5.59 -1.38
C GLY A 99 21.15 6.40 -0.70
N GLN A 100 20.12 6.85 -1.43
CA GLN A 100 18.95 7.53 -0.89
C GLN A 100 17.75 6.58 -0.81
N CYS A 101 17.15 6.48 0.38
CA CYS A 101 15.87 5.79 0.56
C CYS A 101 14.72 6.71 0.15
N TYR A 102 13.87 6.26 -0.75
CA TYR A 102 12.68 6.96 -1.19
C TYR A 102 11.42 6.23 -0.77
N MET A 103 10.41 6.98 -0.33
CA MET A 103 9.05 6.49 -0.12
C MET A 103 8.16 7.05 -1.22
N LEU A 104 7.61 6.19 -2.07
CA LEU A 104 6.61 6.63 -3.03
C LEU A 104 5.25 6.76 -2.35
N PHE A 105 4.40 7.62 -2.86
CA PHE A 105 3.04 7.78 -2.34
C PHE A 105 2.06 8.13 -3.46
N MET A 106 0.79 7.79 -3.26
CA MET A 106 -0.29 8.36 -4.04
C MET A 106 -0.68 9.71 -3.43
N GLY A 107 -0.50 10.79 -4.18
CA GLY A 107 -1.10 12.09 -3.88
C GLY A 107 -2.50 12.12 -4.47
N TRP A 108 -3.52 12.25 -3.63
CA TRP A 108 -4.92 12.37 -4.08
C TRP A 108 -5.38 13.82 -4.18
N GLN A 109 -6.28 14.04 -5.14
CA GLN A 109 -7.04 15.26 -5.36
C GLN A 109 -8.53 14.91 -5.45
N THR A 110 -9.38 15.86 -5.08
CA THR A 110 -10.85 15.71 -5.19
C THR A 110 -11.43 16.91 -5.95
N PRO A 111 -11.31 16.93 -7.29
CA PRO A 111 -11.84 18.01 -8.12
C PRO A 111 -13.34 18.21 -7.92
N ILE A 112 -13.79 19.46 -7.91
CA ILE A 112 -15.22 19.80 -7.79
C ILE A 112 -15.98 19.20 -8.97
N GLY A 113 -17.00 18.39 -8.67
CA GLY A 113 -17.85 17.75 -9.68
C GLY A 113 -17.21 16.57 -10.41
N GLY A 114 -16.04 16.09 -9.97
CA GLY A 114 -15.35 14.93 -10.52
C GLY A 114 -15.12 13.81 -9.50
N HIS A 115 -14.59 12.70 -9.98
CA HIS A 115 -14.08 11.63 -9.12
C HIS A 115 -12.75 12.04 -8.49
N TRP A 116 -12.42 11.44 -7.35
CA TRP A 116 -11.06 11.54 -6.81
C TRP A 116 -10.06 11.01 -7.83
N ARG A 117 -8.86 11.58 -7.89
CA ARG A 117 -7.78 11.07 -8.73
C ARG A 117 -6.47 11.09 -7.97
N GLY A 118 -5.54 10.25 -8.39
CA GLY A 118 -4.20 10.17 -7.84
C GLY A 118 -3.11 10.37 -8.88
N ASP A 119 -2.01 10.96 -8.43
CA ASP A 119 -0.70 10.89 -9.09
C ASP A 119 0.31 10.29 -8.10
N ILE A 120 1.43 9.77 -8.58
CA ILE A 120 2.49 9.24 -7.72
C ILE A 120 3.47 10.36 -7.39
N GLY A 121 3.67 10.62 -6.11
CA GLY A 121 4.72 11.48 -5.57
C GLY A 121 5.85 10.67 -4.93
N ARG A 122 6.93 11.37 -4.54
CA ARG A 122 8.12 10.78 -3.92
C ARG A 122 8.59 11.61 -2.73
N LEU A 123 8.88 10.94 -1.62
CA LEU A 123 9.50 11.51 -0.43
C LEU A 123 10.90 10.93 -0.26
N ARG A 124 11.85 11.76 0.16
CA ARG A 124 13.13 11.34 0.71
C ARG A 124 12.93 10.94 2.17
N VAL A 125 13.35 9.72 2.51
CA VAL A 125 13.44 9.26 3.90
C VAL A 125 14.83 9.58 4.40
N THR A 126 14.93 10.45 5.41
CA THR A 126 16.23 10.86 5.96
C THR A 126 16.82 9.74 6.85
N PRO A 127 18.13 9.79 7.18
CA PRO A 127 18.71 8.87 8.16
C PRO A 127 18.06 8.96 9.56
N ALA A 128 17.44 10.09 9.89
CA ALA A 128 16.68 10.28 11.13
C ALA A 128 15.22 9.77 11.02
N LEU A 129 14.87 9.14 9.90
CA LEU A 129 13.52 8.66 9.55
C LEU A 129 12.47 9.78 9.58
N THR A 130 12.86 10.99 9.19
CA THR A 130 11.94 12.06 8.82
C THR A 130 11.63 12.02 7.32
N LEU A 131 10.56 12.67 6.89
CA LEU A 131 10.09 12.65 5.50
C LEU A 131 10.20 14.05 4.88
N GLU A 132 10.84 14.12 3.72
CA GLU A 132 11.02 15.37 2.97
C GLU A 132 10.47 15.19 1.55
N LEU A 133 9.74 16.19 1.05
CA LEU A 133 9.29 16.15 -0.34
C LEU A 133 10.50 16.18 -1.28
N ASP A 134 10.53 15.25 -2.24
CA ASP A 134 11.61 15.19 -3.23
C ASP A 134 11.42 16.22 -4.34
N MET A 135 10.18 16.40 -4.80
CA MET A 135 9.83 17.33 -5.86
C MET A 135 8.38 17.84 -5.70
N GLU A 136 8.14 19.08 -6.14
CA GLU A 136 6.81 19.73 -6.00
C GLU A 136 5.73 19.12 -6.89
N GLY A 137 6.12 18.65 -8.08
CA GLY A 137 5.23 18.00 -9.04
C GLY A 137 5.09 16.49 -8.81
N PRO A 138 4.17 15.83 -9.53
CA PRO A 138 4.09 14.37 -9.49
C PRO A 138 5.39 13.76 -10.04
N PHE A 139 5.87 12.72 -9.35
CA PHE A 139 6.98 11.89 -9.81
C PHE A 139 6.55 11.03 -11.01
N MET A 140 5.33 10.49 -10.97
CA MET A 140 4.64 9.92 -12.13
C MET A 140 3.19 10.42 -12.14
N GLY A 141 2.81 11.15 -13.19
CA GLY A 141 1.45 11.67 -13.37
C GLY A 141 0.68 10.97 -14.48
N ALA A 142 -0.61 11.30 -14.63
CA ALA A 142 -1.43 10.78 -15.73
C ALA A 142 -0.80 11.04 -17.12
N ASP A 143 -0.92 10.07 -18.02
CA ASP A 143 -0.42 10.15 -19.41
C ASP A 143 -1.33 9.36 -20.38
N ALA A 144 -0.86 9.10 -21.61
CA ALA A 144 -1.63 8.33 -22.59
C ALA A 144 -1.84 6.86 -22.21
N ILE A 145 -0.99 6.28 -21.34
CA ILE A 145 -1.08 4.90 -20.86
C ILE A 145 -2.00 4.83 -19.63
N ASP A 146 -1.94 5.84 -18.76
CA ASP A 146 -2.77 5.99 -17.56
C ASP A 146 -3.48 7.34 -17.53
N PRO A 147 -4.58 7.50 -18.27
CA PRO A 147 -5.22 8.80 -18.44
C PRO A 147 -6.04 9.27 -17.23
N VAL A 148 -6.41 8.37 -16.31
CA VAL A 148 -7.40 8.67 -15.27
C VAL A 148 -6.76 8.93 -13.90
N SER A 149 -6.12 7.94 -13.30
CA SER A 149 -5.62 8.01 -11.92
C SER A 149 -4.58 6.91 -11.65
N LEU A 150 -3.52 7.27 -10.92
CA LEU A 150 -2.46 6.38 -10.47
C LEU A 150 -2.52 6.21 -8.94
N SER A 151 -2.19 5.04 -8.42
CA SER A 151 -2.27 4.76 -6.99
C SER A 151 -1.29 3.70 -6.48
N TYR A 152 -1.03 3.71 -5.17
CA TYR A 152 -0.34 2.65 -4.42
C TYR A 152 0.90 2.02 -5.09
N PRO A 153 1.95 2.81 -5.40
CA PRO A 153 3.16 2.26 -5.99
C PRO A 153 3.91 1.33 -5.03
N TRP A 154 4.43 0.24 -5.59
CA TRP A 154 5.33 -0.72 -4.94
C TRP A 154 6.54 -0.96 -5.83
N VAL A 155 7.75 -0.76 -5.32
CA VAL A 155 9.01 -0.89 -6.07
C VAL A 155 9.88 -2.00 -5.49
N GLU A 156 10.41 -2.86 -6.36
CA GLU A 156 11.43 -3.86 -6.03
C GLU A 156 12.66 -3.67 -6.93
N PRO A 157 13.88 -3.91 -6.42
CA PRO A 157 15.07 -4.01 -7.27
C PRO A 157 14.98 -5.25 -8.17
N ARG A 158 15.47 -5.13 -9.40
CA ARG A 158 15.64 -6.25 -10.33
C ARG A 158 17.00 -6.89 -10.09
N GLU A 159 17.03 -8.21 -9.91
CA GLU A 159 18.25 -8.94 -9.53
C GLU A 159 19.35 -8.91 -10.61
N ASP A 160 18.99 -8.87 -11.89
CA ASP A 160 19.92 -9.22 -12.96
C ASP A 160 20.79 -8.07 -13.47
N ASP A 161 20.37 -6.81 -13.29
CA ASP A 161 21.03 -5.67 -13.93
C ASP A 161 20.98 -4.35 -13.14
N GLY A 162 20.60 -4.40 -11.86
CA GLY A 162 20.53 -3.21 -11.02
C GLY A 162 19.38 -2.25 -11.36
N GLY A 163 18.49 -2.64 -12.27
CA GLY A 163 17.25 -1.92 -12.52
C GLY A 163 16.20 -2.11 -11.41
N PHE A 164 15.00 -1.62 -11.67
CA PHE A 164 13.86 -1.66 -10.76
C PHE A 164 12.59 -2.03 -11.49
N LEU A 165 11.69 -2.69 -10.76
CA LEU A 165 10.33 -2.98 -11.16
C LEU A 165 9.37 -2.25 -10.24
N MET A 166 8.30 -1.71 -10.81
CA MET A 166 7.21 -1.09 -10.06
C MET A 166 5.90 -1.77 -10.42
N TRP A 167 5.05 -1.98 -9.42
CA TRP A 167 3.62 -2.26 -9.59
C TRP A 167 2.81 -1.16 -8.95
N TYR A 168 1.79 -0.68 -9.65
CA TYR A 168 0.96 0.43 -9.20
C TYR A 168 -0.47 0.22 -9.66
N GLY A 169 -1.40 0.80 -8.91
CA GLY A 169 -2.80 0.85 -9.27
C GLY A 169 -3.07 1.89 -10.36
N SER A 170 -3.98 1.57 -11.28
CA SER A 170 -4.41 2.47 -12.36
C SER A 170 -5.90 2.36 -12.59
N THR A 171 -6.63 3.48 -12.52
CA THR A 171 -8.05 3.51 -12.91
C THR A 171 -8.14 3.47 -14.43
N VAL A 172 -8.89 2.50 -14.95
CA VAL A 172 -9.26 2.44 -16.37
C VAL A 172 -10.55 3.20 -16.60
N ASP A 173 -11.57 2.94 -15.77
CA ASP A 173 -12.87 3.61 -15.82
C ASP A 173 -13.47 3.69 -14.40
N TRP A 174 -14.27 4.71 -14.14
CA TRP A 174 -15.04 4.86 -12.91
C TRP A 174 -16.32 4.01 -12.90
N ASP A 175 -16.77 3.56 -14.07
CA ASP A 175 -17.85 2.59 -14.21
C ASP A 175 -17.53 1.54 -15.28
N ALA A 176 -17.33 0.30 -14.85
CA ALA A 176 -17.07 -0.85 -15.72
C ALA A 176 -18.33 -1.44 -16.35
N GLY A 177 -19.48 -0.75 -16.26
CA GLY A 177 -20.79 -1.23 -16.69
C GLY A 177 -21.55 -2.01 -15.61
N ASN A 178 -21.01 -2.06 -14.39
CA ASN A 178 -21.64 -2.68 -13.22
C ASN A 178 -21.81 -1.70 -12.04
N GLY A 179 -21.66 -0.40 -12.27
CA GLY A 179 -21.76 0.63 -11.24
C GLY A 179 -20.53 0.71 -10.33
N GLU A 180 -19.44 0.05 -10.71
CA GLU A 180 -18.19 0.01 -9.95
C GLU A 180 -17.00 0.29 -10.85
N MET A 181 -15.94 0.86 -10.26
CA MET A 181 -14.74 1.21 -11.01
C MET A 181 -13.99 -0.03 -11.51
N LEU A 182 -13.38 0.11 -12.69
CA LEU A 182 -12.30 -0.77 -13.14
C LEU A 182 -10.97 -0.14 -12.76
N HIS A 183 -10.31 -0.73 -11.78
CA HIS A 183 -8.99 -0.33 -11.31
C HIS A 183 -8.07 -1.53 -11.21
N VAL A 184 -7.01 -1.48 -12.01
CA VAL A 184 -6.12 -2.62 -12.26
C VAL A 184 -4.75 -2.37 -11.65
N ILE A 185 -3.94 -3.42 -11.53
CA ILE A 185 -2.52 -3.30 -11.21
C ILE A 185 -1.74 -3.34 -12.52
N LYS A 186 -1.00 -2.27 -12.79
CA LYS A 186 -0.07 -2.14 -13.92
C LYS A 186 1.36 -2.24 -13.43
N SER A 187 2.29 -2.46 -14.35
CA SER A 187 3.73 -2.45 -14.07
C SER A 187 4.48 -1.37 -14.82
N ALA A 188 5.65 -1.02 -14.29
CA ALA A 188 6.66 -0.20 -14.93
C ALA A 188 8.06 -0.73 -14.59
N ALA A 189 9.04 -0.40 -15.42
CA ALA A 189 10.45 -0.72 -15.19
C ALA A 189 11.31 0.54 -15.26
N SER A 190 12.42 0.54 -14.55
CA SER A 190 13.39 1.63 -14.55
C SER A 190 14.81 1.07 -14.53
N SER A 191 15.74 1.65 -15.28
CA SER A 191 17.16 1.30 -15.20
C SER A 191 17.92 2.09 -14.15
N ASP A 192 17.35 3.19 -13.66
CA ASP A 192 18.03 4.16 -12.79
C ASP A 192 17.23 4.50 -11.52
N GLY A 193 16.04 3.94 -11.32
CA GLY A 193 15.17 4.23 -10.19
C GLY A 193 14.53 5.63 -10.21
N HIS A 194 14.74 6.41 -11.28
CA HIS A 194 14.24 7.78 -11.43
C HIS A 194 13.29 7.93 -12.62
N ALA A 195 13.61 7.33 -13.77
CA ALA A 195 12.79 7.35 -14.97
C ALA A 195 12.11 5.99 -15.20
N TRP A 196 10.79 6.00 -15.41
CA TRP A 196 9.98 4.79 -15.44
C TRP A 196 9.29 4.58 -16.80
N GLN A 197 9.51 3.42 -17.40
CA GLN A 197 8.81 2.95 -18.58
C GLN A 197 7.63 2.07 -18.18
N ARG A 198 6.41 2.44 -18.58
CA ARG A 198 5.17 1.73 -18.23
C ARG A 198 4.92 0.56 -19.19
N ASN A 199 4.57 -0.60 -18.63
CA ASN A 199 4.43 -1.86 -19.35
C ASN A 199 2.97 -2.32 -19.50
N GLY A 200 2.02 -1.61 -18.90
CA GLY A 200 0.59 -1.95 -18.96
C GLY A 200 0.16 -2.88 -17.82
N ILE A 201 -0.92 -3.64 -18.04
CA ILE A 201 -1.54 -4.48 -17.00
C ILE A 201 -0.59 -5.60 -16.58
N ALA A 202 -0.35 -5.72 -15.27
CA ALA A 202 0.49 -6.75 -14.68
C ALA A 202 -0.34 -7.92 -14.16
N VAL A 203 -1.41 -7.64 -13.42
CA VAL A 203 -2.27 -8.67 -12.81
C VAL A 203 -3.59 -8.78 -13.59
N PRO A 204 -3.99 -9.98 -14.02
CA PRO A 204 -5.27 -10.17 -14.70
C PRO A 204 -6.44 -9.80 -13.79
N TYR A 205 -7.47 -9.20 -14.37
CA TYR A 205 -8.72 -8.84 -13.67
C TYR A 205 -9.91 -9.56 -14.30
N GLN A 206 -10.99 -9.68 -13.53
CA GLN A 206 -12.26 -10.21 -14.01
C GLN A 206 -13.41 -9.39 -13.44
N LEU A 207 -14.26 -8.85 -14.32
CA LEU A 207 -15.41 -8.06 -13.88
C LEU A 207 -16.38 -8.91 -13.05
N GLY A 208 -16.91 -8.33 -11.98
CA GLY A 208 -17.80 -9.03 -11.05
C GLY A 208 -17.10 -10.02 -10.10
N LEU A 209 -15.78 -10.19 -10.21
CA LEU A 209 -14.99 -11.09 -9.34
C LEU A 209 -13.81 -10.38 -8.68
N ALA A 210 -13.01 -9.67 -9.46
CA ALA A 210 -11.77 -9.04 -9.03
C ALA A 210 -11.42 -7.91 -10.02
N GLN A 211 -11.87 -6.67 -9.75
CA GLN A 211 -11.77 -5.56 -10.70
C GLN A 211 -11.39 -4.20 -10.10
N ALA A 212 -11.41 -4.05 -8.77
CA ALA A 212 -11.03 -2.81 -8.10
C ALA A 212 -9.85 -3.09 -7.17
N PHE A 213 -8.66 -3.18 -7.74
CA PHE A 213 -7.43 -3.51 -7.01
C PHE A 213 -6.88 -2.31 -6.24
N SER A 214 -6.13 -2.53 -5.18
CA SER A 214 -5.33 -1.48 -4.54
C SER A 214 -4.20 -2.09 -3.73
N ARG A 215 -3.19 -1.27 -3.40
CA ARG A 215 -2.09 -1.64 -2.50
C ARG A 215 -1.46 -3.00 -2.81
N PRO A 216 -0.79 -3.15 -3.97
CA PRO A 216 0.08 -4.29 -4.19
C PRO A 216 1.22 -4.29 -3.17
N THR A 217 1.62 -5.48 -2.74
CA THR A 217 2.86 -5.76 -2.01
C THR A 217 3.49 -6.99 -2.60
N VAL A 218 4.76 -6.87 -3.01
CA VAL A 218 5.51 -7.93 -3.66
C VAL A 218 6.66 -8.37 -2.78
N ILE A 219 6.86 -9.68 -2.66
CA ILE A 219 8.06 -10.27 -2.07
C ILE A 219 8.52 -11.42 -2.95
N ARG A 220 9.82 -11.66 -3.00
CA ARG A 220 10.39 -12.82 -3.68
C ARG A 220 10.80 -13.88 -2.66
N GLY A 221 10.45 -15.13 -2.92
CA GLY A 221 10.88 -16.28 -2.13
C GLY A 221 10.63 -17.59 -2.84
N ASP A 222 11.34 -18.65 -2.46
CA ASP A 222 11.26 -19.97 -3.09
C ASP A 222 11.44 -19.96 -4.63
N GLY A 223 12.12 -18.94 -5.18
CA GLY A 223 12.31 -18.75 -6.62
C GLY A 223 11.16 -18.08 -7.37
N THR A 224 10.09 -17.65 -6.68
CA THR A 224 8.88 -17.04 -7.25
C THR A 224 8.62 -15.66 -6.64
N TYR A 225 7.98 -14.78 -7.41
CA TYR A 225 7.38 -13.55 -6.90
C TYR A 225 5.98 -13.81 -6.38
N HIS A 226 5.71 -13.28 -5.20
CA HIS A 226 4.44 -13.35 -4.49
C HIS A 226 3.88 -11.94 -4.38
N MET A 227 2.64 -11.73 -4.82
CA MET A 227 1.96 -10.45 -4.68
C MET A 227 0.68 -10.62 -3.89
N TRP A 228 0.53 -9.82 -2.83
CA TRP A 228 -0.77 -9.59 -2.20
C TRP A 228 -1.27 -8.22 -2.58
N PHE A 229 -2.58 -8.08 -2.69
CA PHE A 229 -3.22 -6.82 -3.04
C PHE A 229 -4.62 -6.78 -2.44
N SER A 230 -5.18 -5.61 -2.26
CA SER A 230 -6.60 -5.46 -1.91
C SER A 230 -7.43 -5.53 -3.18
N TYR A 231 -8.62 -6.12 -3.13
CA TYR A 231 -9.57 -6.09 -4.25
C TYR A 231 -11.02 -6.03 -3.79
N ARG A 232 -11.89 -5.55 -4.69
CA ARG A 232 -13.34 -5.75 -4.63
C ARG A 232 -13.82 -6.42 -5.92
N SER A 233 -14.91 -7.16 -5.80
CA SER A 233 -15.54 -7.89 -6.90
C SER A 233 -16.35 -7.00 -7.85
N GLY A 234 -16.82 -5.84 -7.37
CA GLY A 234 -17.70 -4.96 -8.13
C GLY A 234 -19.20 -5.21 -7.87
N LEU A 235 -19.56 -5.98 -6.84
CA LEU A 235 -20.95 -6.22 -6.42
C LEU A 235 -21.34 -5.43 -5.15
N GLY A 236 -20.66 -4.30 -4.89
CA GLY A 236 -20.83 -3.52 -3.65
C GLY A 236 -20.18 -4.13 -2.40
N GLU A 237 -19.36 -5.18 -2.57
CA GLU A 237 -18.66 -5.85 -1.47
C GLU A 237 -17.49 -5.00 -0.93
N HIS A 238 -17.17 -5.20 0.34
CA HIS A 238 -16.01 -4.62 0.99
C HIS A 238 -14.69 -5.26 0.52
N TYR A 239 -13.57 -4.54 0.70
CA TYR A 239 -12.25 -5.04 0.33
C TYR A 239 -11.89 -6.38 1.00
N ARG A 240 -11.19 -7.20 0.23
CA ARG A 240 -10.50 -8.42 0.66
C ARG A 240 -9.05 -8.38 0.19
N ILE A 241 -8.21 -9.23 0.77
CA ILE A 241 -6.83 -9.41 0.32
C ILE A 241 -6.79 -10.57 -0.68
N GLY A 242 -6.40 -10.27 -1.92
CA GLY A 242 -6.13 -11.21 -2.99
C GLY A 242 -4.65 -11.56 -3.07
N TYR A 243 -4.35 -12.53 -3.92
CA TYR A 243 -3.01 -13.08 -4.08
C TYR A 243 -2.73 -13.49 -5.52
N ALA A 244 -1.51 -13.27 -5.98
CA ALA A 244 -1.02 -13.67 -7.29
C ALA A 244 0.46 -14.09 -7.19
N THR A 245 0.91 -14.91 -8.16
CA THR A 245 2.31 -15.33 -8.26
C THR A 245 2.86 -15.10 -9.65
N SER A 246 4.16 -14.90 -9.76
CA SER A 246 4.86 -14.83 -11.05
C SER A 246 6.27 -15.40 -10.92
N ASP A 247 6.73 -16.16 -11.90
CA ASP A 247 8.11 -16.68 -11.92
C ASP A 247 9.10 -15.68 -12.52
N ASN A 248 8.60 -14.69 -13.27
CA ASN A 248 9.43 -13.71 -13.99
C ASN A 248 9.05 -12.26 -13.69
N ALA A 249 8.18 -12.02 -12.70
CA ALA A 249 7.64 -10.70 -12.33
C ALA A 249 6.83 -9.96 -13.42
N GLU A 250 6.66 -10.55 -14.60
CA GLU A 250 5.91 -9.98 -15.73
C GLU A 250 4.56 -10.68 -15.91
N ASN A 251 4.56 -12.01 -15.92
CA ASN A 251 3.37 -12.83 -16.14
C ASN A 251 2.80 -13.26 -14.80
N TRP A 252 1.71 -12.64 -14.37
CA TRP A 252 1.09 -12.93 -13.07
C TRP A 252 -0.10 -13.87 -13.20
N GLU A 253 -0.11 -14.91 -12.37
CA GLU A 253 -1.23 -15.83 -12.20
C GLU A 253 -1.98 -15.46 -10.92
N MET A 254 -3.23 -15.02 -11.05
CA MET A 254 -4.09 -14.71 -9.91
C MET A 254 -4.58 -16.00 -9.23
N LYS A 255 -4.42 -16.07 -7.90
CA LYS A 255 -4.68 -17.26 -7.04
C LYS A 255 -5.48 -16.85 -5.80
N LEU A 256 -6.66 -16.26 -5.99
CA LEU A 256 -7.48 -15.69 -4.91
C LEU A 256 -7.81 -16.71 -3.80
N GLU A 257 -8.03 -17.97 -4.17
CA GLU A 257 -8.30 -19.09 -3.26
C GLU A 257 -7.10 -19.47 -2.38
N LYS A 258 -5.89 -19.01 -2.73
CA LYS A 258 -4.65 -19.28 -1.99
C LYS A 258 -4.15 -18.08 -1.20
N THR A 259 -4.95 -17.03 -1.05
CA THR A 259 -4.58 -15.83 -0.28
C THR A 259 -4.16 -16.15 1.17
N GLY A 260 -4.80 -17.15 1.79
CA GLY A 260 -4.45 -17.66 3.11
C GLY A 260 -4.88 -16.76 4.29
N ILE A 261 -5.57 -15.64 4.02
CA ILE A 261 -6.12 -14.72 5.03
C ILE A 261 -7.54 -14.27 4.65
N GLY A 262 -8.41 -14.09 5.65
CA GLY A 262 -9.78 -13.62 5.47
C GLY A 262 -10.20 -12.69 6.62
N VAL A 263 -11.42 -12.16 6.57
CA VAL A 263 -11.97 -11.36 7.69
C VAL A 263 -12.14 -12.20 8.95
N SER A 264 -12.09 -11.56 10.12
CA SER A 264 -12.39 -12.23 11.39
C SER A 264 -13.90 -12.43 11.56
N SER A 265 -14.32 -13.34 12.44
CA SER A 265 -15.75 -13.54 12.74
C SER A 265 -16.39 -12.34 13.47
N SER A 266 -15.58 -11.52 14.14
CA SER A 266 -15.99 -10.31 14.84
C SER A 266 -14.77 -9.41 15.09
N GLY A 267 -15.01 -8.14 15.44
CA GLY A 267 -13.97 -7.21 15.89
C GLY A 267 -13.53 -6.20 14.83
N TRP A 268 -12.29 -5.73 14.97
CA TRP A 268 -11.74 -4.58 14.22
C TRP A 268 -11.52 -4.87 12.71
N ASP A 269 -11.45 -6.14 12.32
CA ASP A 269 -11.20 -6.63 10.95
C ASP A 269 -12.24 -7.66 10.47
N SER A 270 -13.50 -7.54 10.94
CA SER A 270 -14.60 -8.44 10.61
C SER A 270 -15.35 -8.12 9.32
N ASP A 271 -15.37 -6.85 8.92
CA ASP A 271 -16.17 -6.40 7.78
C ASP A 271 -15.30 -6.36 6.52
N MET A 272 -14.03 -5.97 6.70
CA MET A 272 -13.05 -5.89 5.63
C MET A 272 -11.62 -6.12 6.13
N ILE A 273 -10.78 -6.59 5.21
CA ILE A 273 -9.33 -6.59 5.34
C ILE A 273 -8.74 -6.01 4.07
N GLU A 274 -7.78 -5.11 4.21
CA GLU A 274 -7.17 -4.42 3.07
C GLU A 274 -5.76 -3.90 3.39
N TYR A 275 -5.17 -3.28 2.38
CA TYR A 275 -3.86 -2.64 2.39
C TYR A 275 -2.74 -3.51 2.97
N PRO A 276 -2.49 -4.70 2.40
CA PRO A 276 -1.42 -5.57 2.87
C PRO A 276 -0.06 -4.91 2.67
N PHE A 277 0.84 -5.14 3.63
CA PHE A 277 2.27 -4.89 3.51
C PHE A 277 3.01 -6.12 4.02
N VAL A 278 3.59 -6.90 3.10
CA VAL A 278 4.35 -8.10 3.45
C VAL A 278 5.84 -7.78 3.53
N PHE A 279 6.49 -8.24 4.59
CA PHE A 279 7.90 -8.02 4.84
C PHE A 279 8.53 -9.21 5.57
N THR A 280 9.85 -9.37 5.44
CA THR A 280 10.60 -10.41 6.13
C THR A 280 11.15 -9.90 7.46
N HIS A 281 10.95 -10.68 8.52
CA HIS A 281 11.62 -10.52 9.82
C HIS A 281 12.08 -11.88 10.33
N ASN A 282 13.35 -12.00 10.74
CA ASN A 282 13.94 -13.24 11.24
C ASN A 282 13.64 -14.50 10.38
N GLY A 283 13.68 -14.35 9.05
CA GLY A 283 13.46 -15.44 8.10
C GLY A 283 12.00 -15.88 7.93
N ARG A 284 11.03 -15.14 8.51
CA ARG A 284 9.60 -15.38 8.35
C ARG A 284 8.92 -14.19 7.69
N TRP A 285 7.81 -14.43 7.00
CA TRP A 285 7.02 -13.36 6.43
C TRP A 285 5.97 -12.89 7.42
N TYR A 286 5.88 -11.57 7.56
CA TYR A 286 4.86 -10.88 8.32
C TYR A 286 4.05 -10.02 7.38
N MET A 287 2.77 -9.84 7.70
CA MET A 287 1.86 -8.95 6.99
C MET A 287 1.28 -7.94 7.96
N LEU A 288 1.54 -6.66 7.74
CA LEU A 288 0.67 -5.61 8.27
C LEU A 288 -0.55 -5.48 7.36
N TYR A 289 -1.73 -5.35 7.94
CA TYR A 289 -2.96 -5.18 7.18
C TYR A 289 -3.97 -4.33 7.95
N ASN A 290 -4.80 -3.59 7.21
CA ASN A 290 -5.86 -2.77 7.75
C ASN A 290 -7.16 -3.55 7.95
N GLY A 291 -7.91 -3.14 8.98
CA GLY A 291 -9.27 -3.62 9.24
C GLY A 291 -10.34 -2.69 8.66
N ASN A 292 -11.51 -2.69 9.31
CA ASN A 292 -12.72 -2.01 8.88
C ASN A 292 -12.56 -0.50 8.62
N GLY A 293 -13.33 -0.03 7.64
CA GLY A 293 -13.44 1.36 7.23
C GLY A 293 -12.15 1.95 6.67
N PHE A 294 -11.45 1.26 5.76
CA PHE A 294 -10.25 1.81 5.10
C PHE A 294 -9.14 2.17 6.10
N GLY A 295 -8.99 1.35 7.15
CA GLY A 295 -8.04 1.58 8.25
C GLY A 295 -8.57 2.45 9.38
N LYS A 296 -9.87 2.80 9.41
CA LYS A 296 -10.50 3.52 10.52
C LYS A 296 -10.33 2.78 11.86
N THR A 297 -10.43 1.47 11.85
CA THR A 297 -10.21 0.62 13.03
C THR A 297 -8.74 0.27 13.24
N GLY A 298 -7.81 0.83 12.46
CA GLY A 298 -6.38 0.60 12.62
C GLY A 298 -5.81 -0.50 11.73
N PHE A 299 -4.68 -1.05 12.17
CA PHE A 299 -3.99 -2.16 11.52
C PHE A 299 -3.54 -3.23 12.52
N GLY A 300 -3.37 -4.44 12.02
CA GLY A 300 -2.90 -5.59 12.77
C GLY A 300 -1.74 -6.28 12.07
N LEU A 301 -1.33 -7.41 12.64
CA LEU A 301 -0.20 -8.21 12.18
C LEU A 301 -0.66 -9.64 11.92
N ALA A 302 -0.13 -10.25 10.87
CA ALA A 302 -0.19 -11.69 10.65
C ALA A 302 1.21 -12.23 10.35
N ILE A 303 1.44 -13.51 10.64
CA ILE A 303 2.66 -14.22 10.32
C ILE A 303 2.34 -15.39 9.37
N TYR A 304 3.23 -15.65 8.42
CA TYR A 304 3.09 -16.75 7.47
C TYR A 304 3.77 -18.01 8.01
N ASP A 305 3.00 -19.10 8.15
CA ASP A 305 3.47 -20.44 8.51
C ASP A 305 3.18 -21.45 7.38
#